data_AF-A0A1G4V5P2-F1
#
_entry.id   AF-A0A1G4V5P2-F1
#
_cell.length_a   1.000
_cell.length_b   1.000
_cell.length_c   1.000
_cell.angle_alpha   90.00
_cell.angle_beta   90.00
_cell.angle_gamma   90.00
#
_symmetry.space_group_name_H-M   'P 1'
#
loop_
_entity.id
_entity.type
_entity.pdbx_description
1 polymer ?
#
loop_
_entity_poly.entity_id
_entity_poly.type
_entity_poly.pdbx_seq_one_letter_code
_entity_poly.pdbx_strand_id
1 'polypeptide(L)'
;MKKIILLFVFSMVLASCSDDDSNDTSLPPDDNTLSTAPEAKVEHDASNYGVYKGIFVGSSGTVYVNINNTNTVSAKMVIDGTVYNFTTTEAVSNGQEISGLTFTNGTSSFDFNVLADGENPLINNLNISGHSNASVQIFKEYSFAHIKCYLGTFSGDSVGVFNIATTSDGYALGLALPNDDTFAIYLDGSITGTSITGTFDGGAFSGTINNNTISGTWQNSVPENGTWTGTRKL
;
A
#
# COMPACT_ATOMS: atom_id res chain seq x y z
N MET A 1 49.40 -40.74 -50.55
CA MET A 1 47.94 -40.74 -50.29
C MET A 1 47.61 -39.49 -49.49
N LYS A 2 47.05 -38.48 -50.14
CA LYS A 2 46.81 -37.14 -49.58
C LYS A 2 45.51 -37.17 -48.76
N LYS A 3 45.57 -36.83 -47.48
CA LYS A 3 44.38 -36.68 -46.62
C LYS A 3 43.93 -35.23 -46.70
N ILE A 4 42.79 -35.03 -47.36
CA ILE A 4 42.05 -33.78 -47.47
C ILE A 4 41.34 -33.57 -46.12
N ILE A 5 41.70 -32.52 -45.39
CA ILE A 5 40.95 -32.05 -44.22
C ILE A 5 40.09 -30.89 -44.70
N LEU A 6 38.78 -31.12 -44.65
CA LEU A 6 37.72 -30.23 -45.10
C LEU A 6 37.56 -29.07 -44.12
N LEU A 7 37.75 -27.86 -44.61
CA LEU A 7 37.56 -26.59 -43.91
C LEU A 7 36.06 -26.29 -43.81
N PHE A 8 35.48 -26.35 -42.60
CA PHE A 8 34.11 -25.90 -42.35
C PHE A 8 34.09 -24.38 -42.23
N VAL A 9 33.62 -23.71 -43.28
CA VAL A 9 33.34 -22.27 -43.31
C VAL A 9 31.98 -22.05 -42.64
N PHE A 10 31.97 -21.49 -41.43
CA PHE A 10 30.76 -21.03 -40.78
C PHE A 10 30.41 -19.65 -41.35
N SER A 11 29.40 -19.62 -42.21
CA SER A 11 28.87 -18.42 -42.83
C SER A 11 28.15 -17.55 -41.79
N MET A 12 28.73 -16.39 -41.52
CA MET A 12 28.12 -15.29 -40.77
C MET A 12 27.00 -14.70 -41.61
N VAL A 13 25.75 -14.84 -41.16
CA VAL A 13 24.62 -14.12 -41.77
C VAL A 13 24.43 -12.84 -40.98
N LEU A 14 24.89 -11.73 -41.55
CA LEU A 14 24.57 -10.38 -41.09
C LEU A 14 23.13 -10.08 -41.49
N ALA A 15 22.23 -10.01 -40.51
CA ALA A 15 20.94 -9.36 -40.67
C ALA A 15 21.12 -7.86 -40.33
N SER A 16 20.75 -7.03 -41.30
CA SER A 16 20.94 -5.58 -41.37
C SER A 16 19.57 -4.90 -41.27
N CYS A 17 19.48 -3.84 -40.45
CA CYS A 17 18.53 -2.71 -40.45
C CYS A 17 17.02 -3.02 -40.39
N SER A 18 16.21 -2.29 -39.61
CA SER A 18 16.09 -0.83 -39.61
C SER A 18 16.09 -0.24 -38.21
N ASP A 19 16.89 0.79 -38.02
CA ASP A 19 16.65 1.81 -37.01
C ASP A 19 15.31 2.47 -37.33
N ASP A 20 14.41 2.54 -36.35
CA ASP A 20 13.39 3.57 -36.30
C ASP A 20 13.76 4.47 -35.11
N ASP A 21 14.42 5.58 -35.45
CA ASP A 21 14.55 6.75 -34.58
C ASP A 21 13.15 7.30 -34.30
N SER A 22 12.57 6.92 -33.16
CA SER A 22 11.56 7.75 -32.51
C SER A 22 12.21 8.47 -31.34
N ASN A 23 12.76 9.65 -31.63
CA ASN A 23 12.92 10.71 -30.62
C ASN A 23 11.51 11.11 -30.14
N ASP A 24 10.98 10.38 -29.16
CA ASP A 24 9.90 10.88 -28.30
C ASP A 24 10.48 11.22 -26.93
N THR A 25 10.97 12.46 -26.84
CA THR A 25 11.23 13.14 -25.60
C THR A 25 9.89 13.57 -24.97
N SER A 26 9.10 12.64 -24.41
CA SER A 26 8.05 12.95 -23.42
C SER A 26 7.23 11.75 -22.95
N LEU A 27 7.85 10.79 -22.25
CA LEU A 27 7.08 9.95 -21.31
C LEU A 27 7.84 9.90 -19.97
N PRO A 28 7.22 10.30 -18.84
CA PRO A 28 7.82 10.07 -17.53
C PRO A 28 8.01 8.55 -17.34
N PRO A 29 9.08 8.11 -16.66
CA PRO A 29 9.24 6.69 -16.37
C PRO A 29 8.00 6.21 -15.62
N ASP A 30 7.36 5.15 -16.13
CA ASP A 30 6.31 4.43 -15.43
C ASP A 30 6.87 3.95 -14.09
N ASP A 31 6.56 4.66 -13.01
CA ASP A 31 6.96 4.39 -11.62
C ASP A 31 6.17 3.20 -11.03
N ASN A 32 5.81 2.23 -11.87
CA ASN A 32 4.80 1.20 -11.61
C ASN A 32 5.40 -0.12 -11.10
N THR A 33 6.66 -0.11 -10.65
CA THR A 33 7.26 -1.29 -10.01
C THR A 33 6.96 -1.28 -8.52
N LEU A 34 6.04 -2.14 -8.09
CA LEU A 34 5.76 -2.38 -6.68
C LEU A 34 7.04 -2.74 -5.93
N SER A 35 7.26 -2.15 -4.75
CA SER A 35 8.46 -2.45 -3.96
C SER A 35 8.55 -3.94 -3.65
N THR A 36 9.77 -4.45 -3.51
CA THR A 36 10.04 -5.84 -3.11
C THR A 36 10.64 -5.95 -1.71
N ALA A 37 11.00 -4.83 -1.09
CA ALA A 37 11.62 -4.76 0.24
C ALA A 37 11.08 -3.55 1.03
N PRO A 38 11.25 -3.53 2.37
CA PRO A 38 10.96 -2.34 3.16
C PRO A 38 11.74 -1.11 2.66
N GLU A 39 11.12 0.07 2.74
CA GLU A 39 11.75 1.35 2.45
C GLU A 39 12.29 2.04 3.72
N ALA A 40 11.82 1.59 4.89
CA ALA A 40 12.26 2.11 6.17
C ALA A 40 13.73 1.80 6.45
N LYS A 41 14.45 2.79 7.00
CA LYS A 41 15.82 2.62 7.46
C LYS A 41 15.85 2.06 8.88
N VAL A 42 16.81 1.17 9.13
CA VAL A 42 17.03 0.53 10.44
C VAL A 42 17.26 1.54 11.57
N GLU A 43 17.86 2.69 11.28
CA GLU A 43 18.09 3.77 12.27
C GLU A 43 16.81 4.42 12.79
N HIS A 44 15.65 4.10 12.19
CA HIS A 44 14.34 4.62 12.55
C HIS A 44 13.39 3.54 13.09
N ASP A 45 13.86 2.29 13.26
CA ASP A 45 13.00 1.19 13.72
C ASP A 45 12.46 1.43 15.15
N ALA A 46 13.21 2.15 15.99
CA ALA A 46 12.84 2.43 17.39
C ALA A 46 12.54 3.93 17.65
N SER A 47 12.04 4.65 16.65
CA SER A 47 11.61 6.04 16.83
C SER A 47 10.41 6.43 15.98
N ASN A 48 9.84 7.60 16.25
CA ASN A 48 8.79 8.22 15.45
C ASN A 48 9.21 8.56 14.00
N TYR A 49 10.51 8.51 13.66
CA TYR A 49 10.97 8.67 12.29
C TYR A 49 10.71 7.40 11.48
N GLY A 50 10.82 7.48 10.15
CA GLY A 50 10.69 6.34 9.26
C GLY A 50 9.51 6.48 8.30
N VAL A 51 9.00 5.33 7.86
CA VAL A 51 7.97 5.21 6.84
C VAL A 51 6.73 4.59 7.48
N TYR A 52 5.55 5.13 7.15
CA TYR A 52 4.26 4.61 7.57
C TYR A 52 3.39 4.40 6.33
N LYS A 53 2.74 3.24 6.25
CA LYS A 53 2.01 2.80 5.06
C LYS A 53 0.67 2.22 5.46
N GLY A 54 -0.36 2.54 4.69
CA GLY A 54 -1.73 2.28 5.10
C GLY A 54 -2.73 2.27 3.95
N ILE A 55 -3.97 2.04 4.32
CA ILE A 55 -5.13 1.93 3.43
C ILE A 55 -6.16 3.01 3.76
N PHE A 56 -6.96 3.37 2.76
CA PHE A 56 -7.99 4.41 2.83
C PHE A 56 -9.31 3.86 2.28
N VAL A 57 -10.43 4.15 2.96
CA VAL A 57 -11.80 3.94 2.45
C VAL A 57 -12.61 5.24 2.48
N GLY A 58 -13.80 5.25 1.87
CA GLY A 58 -14.61 6.42 1.52
C GLY A 58 -14.70 6.55 -0.01
N SER A 59 -13.53 6.46 -0.63
CA SER A 59 -13.30 5.88 -1.96
C SER A 59 -12.45 4.62 -1.75
N SER A 60 -11.51 4.29 -2.64
CA SER A 60 -10.48 3.30 -2.37
C SER A 60 -9.08 3.86 -2.58
N GLY A 61 -8.17 3.66 -1.63
CA GLY A 61 -6.82 4.22 -1.76
C GLY A 61 -5.77 3.70 -0.78
N THR A 62 -4.55 4.18 -0.97
CA THR A 62 -3.39 3.93 -0.09
C THR A 62 -2.89 5.23 0.53
N VAL A 63 -2.28 5.11 1.70
CA VAL A 63 -1.62 6.22 2.43
C VAL A 63 -0.15 5.89 2.64
N TYR A 64 0.71 6.88 2.44
CA TYR A 64 2.13 6.84 2.71
C TYR A 64 2.53 8.09 3.47
N VAL A 65 3.18 7.95 4.62
CA VAL A 65 3.75 9.06 5.40
C VAL A 65 5.23 8.78 5.60
N ASN A 66 6.06 9.77 5.30
CA ASN A 66 7.49 9.74 5.54
C ASN A 66 7.83 10.81 6.58
N ILE A 67 8.35 10.37 7.71
CA ILE A 67 8.82 11.22 8.79
C ILE A 67 10.33 11.11 8.83
N ASN A 68 11.01 11.98 8.08
CA ASN A 68 12.48 12.08 8.02
C ASN A 68 13.24 10.81 7.62
N ASN A 69 12.59 9.76 7.08
CA ASN A 69 13.31 8.60 6.51
C ASN A 69 14.27 9.05 5.39
N THR A 70 13.86 10.06 4.62
CA THR A 70 14.63 10.67 3.51
C THR A 70 15.01 12.13 3.77
N ASN A 71 15.15 12.54 5.06
CA ASN A 71 15.38 13.94 5.47
C ASN A 71 14.27 14.92 5.07
N THR A 72 13.07 14.42 4.82
CA THR A 72 11.87 15.22 4.53
C THR A 72 10.71 14.74 5.37
N VAL A 73 9.74 15.60 5.62
CA VAL A 73 8.45 15.24 6.22
C VAL A 73 7.37 15.44 5.16
N SER A 74 6.76 14.35 4.72
CA SER A 74 5.82 14.37 3.59
C SER A 74 4.79 13.25 3.72
N ALA A 75 3.64 13.46 3.09
CA ALA A 75 2.66 12.40 2.95
C ALA A 75 2.08 12.36 1.53
N LYS A 76 1.65 11.17 1.12
CA LYS A 76 1.05 10.91 -0.18
C LYS A 76 -0.14 10.00 0.03
N MET A 77 -1.28 10.37 -0.55
CA MET A 77 -2.42 9.47 -0.71
C MET A 77 -2.62 9.19 -2.19
N VAL A 78 -2.97 7.96 -2.54
CA VAL A 78 -3.39 7.61 -3.89
C VAL A 78 -4.82 7.08 -3.79
N ILE A 79 -5.79 7.85 -4.26
CA ILE A 79 -7.22 7.58 -4.11
C ILE A 79 -7.84 7.50 -5.50
N ASP A 80 -8.50 6.39 -5.81
CA ASP A 80 -9.04 6.08 -7.14
C ASP A 80 -8.02 6.30 -8.29
N GLY A 81 -6.75 6.02 -8.00
CA GLY A 81 -5.62 6.20 -8.93
C GLY A 81 -5.08 7.64 -9.02
N THR A 82 -5.72 8.62 -8.38
CA THR A 82 -5.25 10.01 -8.34
C THR A 82 -4.28 10.23 -7.18
N VAL A 83 -3.15 10.89 -7.46
CA VAL A 83 -2.11 11.18 -6.47
C VAL A 83 -2.36 12.52 -5.78
N TYR A 84 -2.41 12.51 -4.45
CA TYR A 84 -2.51 13.68 -3.59
C TYR A 84 -1.25 13.79 -2.74
N ASN A 85 -0.44 14.82 -2.97
CA ASN A 85 0.77 15.08 -2.20
C ASN A 85 0.48 16.11 -1.11
N PHE A 86 0.67 15.71 0.14
CA PHE A 86 0.45 16.56 1.30
C PHE A 86 1.78 17.02 1.89
N THR A 87 1.78 18.26 2.37
CA THR A 87 2.94 18.90 2.99
C THR A 87 2.58 19.44 4.37
N THR A 88 3.60 19.60 5.20
CA THR A 88 3.52 20.30 6.48
C THR A 88 4.73 21.23 6.62
N THR A 89 4.56 22.31 7.39
CA THR A 89 5.65 23.21 7.80
C THR A 89 6.03 23.01 9.26
N GLU A 90 5.31 22.16 9.98
CA GLU A 90 5.56 21.84 11.37
C GLU A 90 6.83 21.03 11.52
N ALA A 91 7.53 21.26 12.63
CA ALA A 91 8.75 20.54 12.94
C ALA A 91 8.43 19.29 13.76
N VAL A 92 9.14 18.20 13.45
CA VAL A 92 9.15 16.97 14.25
C VAL A 92 10.56 16.76 14.81
N SER A 93 10.64 16.13 15.97
CA SER A 93 11.91 15.77 16.59
C SER A 93 12.02 14.26 16.74
N ASN A 94 13.22 13.72 16.52
CA ASN A 94 13.45 12.28 16.63
C ASN A 94 13.25 11.81 18.08
N GLY A 95 12.57 10.68 18.25
CA GLY A 95 12.33 10.06 19.56
C GLY A 95 11.37 10.86 20.43
N GLN A 96 10.49 11.68 19.84
CA GLN A 96 9.44 12.41 20.54
C GLN A 96 8.08 12.04 19.97
N GLU A 97 7.06 12.00 20.82
CA GLU A 97 5.68 11.77 20.39
C GLU A 97 5.25 12.86 19.40
N ILE A 98 4.57 12.45 18.34
CA ILE A 98 3.89 13.35 17.42
C ILE A 98 2.41 13.31 17.76
N SER A 99 1.84 14.47 18.10
CA SER A 99 0.42 14.63 18.39
C SER A 99 -0.12 15.78 17.55
N GLY A 100 -0.93 15.47 16.54
CA GLY A 100 -1.62 16.45 15.71
C GLY A 100 -0.75 17.08 14.61
N LEU A 101 0.20 16.34 14.03
CA LEU A 101 1.00 16.88 12.91
C LEU A 101 0.11 17.04 11.67
N THR A 102 -0.20 18.27 11.31
CA THR A 102 -1.17 18.55 10.25
C THR A 102 -0.51 18.54 8.88
N PHE A 103 -1.02 17.67 8.01
CA PHE A 103 -0.69 17.60 6.59
C PHE A 103 -1.80 18.24 5.76
N THR A 104 -1.42 19.04 4.75
CA THR A 104 -2.38 19.75 3.89
C THR A 104 -2.09 19.57 2.40
N ASN A 105 -3.17 19.53 1.60
CA ASN A 105 -3.17 19.58 0.14
C ASN A 105 -4.40 20.38 -0.32
N GLY A 106 -4.24 21.68 -0.58
CA GLY A 106 -5.36 22.57 -0.88
C GLY A 106 -6.34 22.65 0.29
N THR A 107 -7.60 22.25 0.08
CA THR A 107 -8.63 22.19 1.13
C THR A 107 -8.66 20.85 1.87
N SER A 108 -7.88 19.86 1.42
CA SER A 108 -7.79 18.55 2.08
C SER A 108 -6.73 18.59 3.18
N SER A 109 -7.00 17.91 4.29
CA SER A 109 -6.10 17.84 5.43
C SER A 109 -6.29 16.57 6.25
N PHE A 110 -5.29 16.22 7.03
CA PHE A 110 -5.40 15.23 8.11
C PHE A 110 -4.29 15.47 9.14
N ASP A 111 -4.50 14.95 10.33
CA ASP A 111 -3.52 14.98 11.41
C ASP A 111 -2.89 13.60 11.59
N PHE A 112 -1.57 13.55 11.65
CA PHE A 112 -0.81 12.34 11.94
C PHE A 112 -0.33 12.34 13.39
N ASN A 113 -0.44 11.19 14.05
CA ASN A 113 -0.06 10.99 15.44
C ASN A 113 0.71 9.68 15.55
N VAL A 114 1.75 9.64 16.37
CA VAL A 114 2.51 8.42 16.65
C VAL A 114 3.30 8.59 17.94
N LEU A 115 3.50 7.51 18.68
CA LEU A 115 4.34 7.50 19.87
C LEU A 115 5.82 7.76 19.52
N ALA A 116 6.61 8.11 20.54
CA ALA A 116 8.02 8.47 20.39
C ALA A 116 8.89 7.34 19.78
N ASP A 117 8.50 6.08 19.99
CA ASP A 117 9.12 4.86 19.46
C ASP A 117 8.60 4.47 18.07
N GLY A 118 7.60 5.21 17.54
CA GLY A 118 6.97 4.91 16.26
C GLY A 118 5.75 3.99 16.36
N GLU A 119 5.38 3.54 17.55
CA GLU A 119 4.24 2.67 17.76
C GLU A 119 2.90 3.43 17.75
N ASN A 120 1.82 2.69 17.53
CA ASN A 120 0.44 3.18 17.50
C ASN A 120 0.23 4.39 16.57
N PRO A 121 0.65 4.33 15.28
CA PRO A 121 0.40 5.42 14.35
C PRO A 121 -1.11 5.57 14.09
N LEU A 122 -1.59 6.81 14.09
CA LEU A 122 -3.00 7.15 13.94
C LEU A 122 -3.17 8.37 13.03
N ILE A 123 -4.13 8.28 12.11
CA ILE A 123 -4.61 9.43 11.33
C ILE A 123 -5.99 9.82 11.83
N ASN A 124 -6.17 11.08 12.21
CA ASN A 124 -7.44 11.67 12.61
C ASN A 124 -7.66 13.02 11.91
N ASN A 125 -8.77 13.70 12.23
CA ASN A 125 -9.18 14.97 11.60
C ASN A 125 -9.12 14.93 10.06
N LEU A 126 -9.48 13.76 9.52
CA LEU A 126 -9.39 13.47 8.10
C LEU A 126 -10.48 14.22 7.34
N ASN A 127 -10.06 15.12 6.46
CA ASN A 127 -10.91 15.88 5.56
C ASN A 127 -10.32 15.80 4.16
N ILE A 128 -10.89 14.96 3.30
CA ILE A 128 -10.42 14.79 1.92
C ILE A 128 -11.52 15.25 0.97
N SER A 129 -11.25 16.34 0.25
CA SER A 129 -12.22 16.93 -0.70
C SER A 129 -12.66 15.90 -1.73
N GLY A 130 -13.98 15.71 -1.87
CA GLY A 130 -14.57 14.75 -2.80
C GLY A 130 -14.68 13.31 -2.28
N HIS A 131 -14.17 13.01 -1.08
CA HIS A 131 -14.18 11.67 -0.50
C HIS A 131 -14.79 11.70 0.91
N SER A 132 -16.13 11.71 0.98
CA SER A 132 -16.87 11.67 2.25
C SER A 132 -16.68 10.34 2.98
N ASN A 133 -16.94 10.34 4.29
CA ASN A 133 -16.91 9.12 5.14
C ASN A 133 -15.56 8.40 5.11
N ALA A 134 -14.50 9.19 4.95
CA ALA A 134 -13.17 8.65 4.81
C ALA A 134 -12.68 8.02 6.11
N SER A 135 -11.95 6.92 6.01
CA SER A 135 -11.27 6.28 7.14
C SER A 135 -9.92 5.72 6.69
N VAL A 136 -8.96 5.69 7.61
CA VAL A 136 -7.59 5.24 7.36
C VAL A 136 -7.11 4.33 8.48
N GLN A 137 -6.40 3.27 8.10
CA GLN A 137 -5.58 2.46 8.99
C GLN A 137 -4.17 2.43 8.42
N ILE A 138 -3.17 2.48 9.31
CA ILE A 138 -1.77 2.66 8.92
C ILE A 138 -0.87 1.85 9.87
N PHE A 139 0.21 1.32 9.32
CA PHE A 139 1.29 0.68 10.06
C PHE A 139 2.57 1.51 9.96
N LYS A 140 3.46 1.35 10.93
CA LYS A 140 4.88 1.69 10.77
C LYS A 140 5.58 0.59 9.98
N GLU A 141 6.32 0.97 8.95
CA GLU A 141 7.24 0.05 8.27
C GLU A 141 8.55 -0.02 9.06
N TYR A 142 8.97 -1.24 9.41
CA TYR A 142 10.32 -1.47 9.95
C TYR A 142 11.24 -1.91 8.82
N SER A 143 12.55 -1.74 9.00
CA SER A 143 13.58 -2.14 8.03
C SER A 143 13.56 -3.63 7.68
N PHE A 144 12.91 -4.45 8.51
CA PHE A 144 12.76 -5.90 8.34
C PHE A 144 11.32 -6.36 8.08
N ALA A 145 10.33 -5.45 8.13
CA ALA A 145 8.91 -5.79 8.00
C ALA A 145 8.26 -4.97 6.88
N HIS A 146 8.12 -5.57 5.70
CA HIS A 146 7.61 -4.89 4.50
C HIS A 146 6.09 -4.76 4.59
N ILE A 147 5.57 -3.55 4.42
CA ILE A 147 4.13 -3.32 4.32
C ILE A 147 3.69 -3.39 2.86
N LYS A 148 2.62 -4.16 2.62
CA LYS A 148 1.93 -4.19 1.32
C LYS A 148 0.47 -3.80 1.50
N CYS A 149 -0.04 -2.92 0.65
CA CYS A 149 -1.45 -2.50 0.67
C CYS A 149 -2.17 -3.02 -0.57
N TYR A 150 -3.28 -3.69 -0.35
CA TYR A 150 -4.14 -4.26 -1.38
C TYR A 150 -5.46 -3.50 -1.39
N LEU A 151 -5.85 -3.05 -2.58
CA LEU A 151 -7.12 -2.35 -2.79
C LEU A 151 -8.11 -3.26 -3.51
N GLY A 152 -9.36 -3.23 -3.08
CA GLY A 152 -10.33 -4.23 -3.52
C GLY A 152 -11.77 -3.95 -3.14
N THR A 153 -12.57 -5.01 -3.24
CA THR A 153 -14.01 -4.99 -2.99
C THR A 153 -14.45 -6.26 -2.29
N PHE A 154 -15.58 -6.17 -1.60
CA PHE A 154 -16.33 -7.32 -1.12
C PHE A 154 -17.71 -7.38 -1.78
N SER A 155 -18.29 -8.59 -1.80
CA SER A 155 -19.60 -8.89 -2.37
C SER A 155 -20.25 -10.05 -1.61
N GLY A 156 -21.53 -10.33 -1.89
CA GLY A 156 -22.32 -11.36 -1.20
C GLY A 156 -23.65 -10.76 -0.76
N ASP A 157 -24.01 -10.98 0.49
CA ASP A 157 -25.19 -10.36 1.11
C ASP A 157 -25.03 -8.83 1.31
N SER A 158 -23.80 -8.33 1.25
CA SER A 158 -23.47 -6.91 1.15
C SER A 158 -22.33 -6.69 0.14
N VAL A 159 -22.21 -5.47 -0.38
CA VAL A 159 -21.24 -5.08 -1.41
C VAL A 159 -20.57 -3.76 -1.04
N GLY A 160 -19.28 -3.63 -1.31
CA GLY A 160 -18.57 -2.39 -1.01
C GLY A 160 -17.06 -2.46 -1.26
N VAL A 161 -16.36 -1.43 -0.76
CA VAL A 161 -14.89 -1.36 -0.80
C VAL A 161 -14.31 -2.25 0.29
N PHE A 162 -13.22 -2.94 -0.03
CA PHE A 162 -12.43 -3.73 0.92
C PHE A 162 -10.94 -3.50 0.64
N ASN A 163 -10.24 -2.92 1.60
CA ASN A 163 -8.80 -2.68 1.50
C ASN A 163 -8.10 -3.34 2.70
N ILE A 164 -6.89 -3.87 2.48
CA ILE A 164 -6.10 -4.49 3.55
C ILE A 164 -4.62 -4.12 3.41
N ALA A 165 -4.00 -3.74 4.52
CA ALA A 165 -2.56 -3.62 4.67
C ALA A 165 -2.02 -4.87 5.38
N THR A 166 -0.87 -5.34 4.95
CA THR A 166 -0.23 -6.56 5.45
C THR A 166 1.23 -6.29 5.75
N THR A 167 1.77 -6.92 6.78
CA THR A 167 3.19 -6.86 7.13
C THR A 167 3.85 -8.22 6.91
N SER A 168 5.13 -8.26 6.53
CA SER A 168 5.84 -9.53 6.33
C SER A 168 6.12 -10.31 7.62
N ASP A 169 5.99 -9.68 8.79
CA ASP A 169 6.10 -10.29 10.11
C ASP A 169 4.76 -10.81 10.67
N GLY A 170 3.68 -10.71 9.89
CA GLY A 170 2.47 -11.53 10.12
C GLY A 170 1.22 -10.77 10.59
N TYR A 171 1.19 -9.45 10.48
CA TYR A 171 0.01 -8.65 10.85
C TYR A 171 -0.79 -8.21 9.62
N ALA A 172 -2.08 -8.00 9.83
CA ALA A 172 -2.97 -7.40 8.84
C ALA A 172 -3.94 -6.42 9.49
N LEU A 173 -4.15 -5.29 8.82
CA LEU A 173 -5.15 -4.27 9.16
C LEU A 173 -6.03 -4.06 7.93
N GLY A 174 -7.34 -4.05 8.10
CA GLY A 174 -8.27 -3.86 7.00
C GLY A 174 -9.34 -2.81 7.27
N LEU A 175 -9.87 -2.27 6.18
CA LEU A 175 -11.04 -1.41 6.18
C LEU A 175 -12.02 -1.88 5.12
N ALA A 176 -13.29 -1.98 5.51
CA ALA A 176 -14.39 -2.20 4.59
C ALA A 176 -15.43 -1.08 4.72
N LEU A 177 -16.05 -0.70 3.61
CA LEU A 177 -17.15 0.26 3.60
C LEU A 177 -18.25 -0.25 2.65
N PRO A 178 -19.40 -0.72 3.19
CA PRO A 178 -20.57 -1.04 2.39
C PRO A 178 -21.06 0.17 1.58
N ASN A 179 -21.57 -0.08 0.37
CA ASN A 179 -22.04 1.00 -0.52
C ASN A 179 -23.25 1.76 0.04
N ASP A 180 -23.99 1.15 0.96
CA ASP A 180 -25.19 1.68 1.61
C ASP A 180 -24.94 2.18 3.05
N ASP A 181 -23.69 2.22 3.49
CA ASP A 181 -23.28 2.70 4.81
C ASP A 181 -22.37 3.94 4.72
N THR A 182 -22.25 4.65 5.83
CA THR A 182 -21.35 5.79 6.01
C THR A 182 -20.23 5.51 7.01
N PHE A 183 -20.25 4.36 7.70
CA PHE A 183 -19.22 4.00 8.66
C PHE A 183 -18.34 2.87 8.13
N ALA A 184 -17.03 3.07 8.21
CA ALA A 184 -16.08 2.03 7.89
C ALA A 184 -16.07 0.95 8.97
N ILE A 185 -16.00 -0.30 8.54
CA ILE A 185 -15.76 -1.47 9.37
C ILE A 185 -14.25 -1.67 9.45
N TYR A 186 -13.73 -1.70 10.67
CA TYR A 186 -12.31 -1.93 10.95
C TYR A 186 -12.08 -3.44 11.11
N LEU A 187 -11.02 -3.93 10.47
CA LEU A 187 -10.62 -5.32 10.49
C LEU A 187 -9.23 -5.46 11.11
N ASP A 188 -9.08 -6.47 11.96
CA ASP A 188 -7.81 -6.87 12.56
C ASP A 188 -7.52 -8.31 12.17
N GLY A 189 -6.31 -8.57 11.68
CA GLY A 189 -5.96 -9.88 11.17
C GLY A 189 -4.49 -10.24 11.34
N SER A 190 -4.19 -11.46 10.94
CA SER A 190 -2.85 -12.05 10.94
C SER A 190 -2.62 -12.85 9.67
N ILE A 191 -1.34 -13.07 9.39
CA ILE A 191 -0.85 -13.76 8.20
C ILE A 191 0.06 -14.89 8.64
N THR A 192 -0.22 -16.09 8.13
CA THR A 192 0.65 -17.26 8.32
C THR A 192 0.85 -17.92 6.97
N GLY A 193 2.09 -17.85 6.46
CA GLY A 193 2.39 -18.28 5.09
C GLY A 193 1.61 -17.44 4.07
N THR A 194 0.71 -18.07 3.32
CA THR A 194 -0.18 -17.39 2.37
C THR A 194 -1.58 -17.17 2.91
N SER A 195 -1.90 -17.62 4.11
CA SER A 195 -3.25 -17.49 4.70
C SER A 195 -3.41 -16.16 5.42
N ILE A 196 -4.55 -15.49 5.20
CA ILE A 196 -5.00 -14.33 5.94
C ILE A 196 -6.20 -14.77 6.78
N THR A 197 -6.22 -14.42 8.06
CA THR A 197 -7.38 -14.63 8.94
C THR A 197 -7.55 -13.44 9.86
N GLY A 198 -8.78 -13.07 10.19
CA GLY A 198 -9.04 -11.99 11.12
C GLY A 198 -10.50 -11.83 11.49
N THR A 199 -10.75 -10.79 12.28
CA THR A 199 -12.06 -10.43 12.80
C THR A 199 -12.39 -8.98 12.51
N PHE A 200 -13.68 -8.68 12.56
CA PHE A 200 -14.21 -7.33 12.60
C PHE A 200 -15.38 -7.31 13.58
N ASP A 201 -15.89 -6.14 13.94
CA ASP A 201 -17.02 -6.08 14.86
C ASP A 201 -18.24 -6.81 14.26
N GLY A 202 -18.71 -7.83 14.97
CA GLY A 202 -19.82 -8.67 14.52
C GLY A 202 -19.48 -9.72 13.46
N GLY A 203 -18.21 -10.04 13.17
CA GLY A 203 -17.89 -11.09 12.20
C GLY A 203 -16.41 -11.48 12.06
N ALA A 204 -16.14 -12.31 11.06
CA ALA A 204 -14.79 -12.79 10.74
C ALA A 204 -14.56 -12.89 9.23
N PHE A 205 -13.29 -12.86 8.84
CA PHE A 205 -12.86 -13.02 7.46
C PHE A 205 -11.66 -13.96 7.37
N SER A 206 -11.53 -14.62 6.23
CA SER A 206 -10.40 -15.49 5.93
C SER A 206 -10.12 -15.46 4.44
N GLY A 207 -8.87 -15.69 4.04
CA GLY A 207 -8.49 -15.69 2.64
C GLY A 207 -7.04 -16.08 2.42
N THR A 208 -6.56 -15.78 1.23
CA THR A 208 -5.22 -16.14 0.78
C THR A 208 -4.55 -15.03 0.00
N ILE A 209 -3.22 -15.01 0.06
CA ILE A 209 -2.33 -14.17 -0.74
C ILE A 209 -1.75 -15.01 -1.87
N ASN A 210 -1.92 -14.53 -3.10
CA ASN A 210 -1.25 -15.07 -4.27
C ASN A 210 -0.49 -13.95 -4.97
N ASN A 211 0.79 -13.78 -4.60
CA ASN A 211 1.64 -12.69 -5.07
C ASN A 211 1.03 -11.31 -4.76
N ASN A 212 0.61 -10.60 -5.82
CA ASN A 212 0.05 -9.26 -5.77
C ASN A 212 -1.49 -9.27 -5.76
N THR A 213 -2.13 -10.43 -5.61
CA THR A 213 -3.58 -10.53 -5.45
C THR A 213 -3.92 -11.22 -4.14
N ILE A 214 -5.09 -10.88 -3.62
CA ILE A 214 -5.68 -11.50 -2.45
C ILE A 214 -7.14 -11.83 -2.72
N SER A 215 -7.64 -12.87 -2.09
CA SER A 215 -9.06 -13.20 -2.12
C SER A 215 -9.46 -14.05 -0.93
N GLY A 216 -10.75 -14.01 -0.58
CA GLY A 216 -11.26 -14.77 0.54
C GLY A 216 -12.76 -14.62 0.73
N THR A 217 -13.21 -14.97 1.92
CA THR A 217 -14.59 -14.91 2.38
C THR A 217 -14.73 -14.10 3.65
N TRP A 218 -15.93 -13.60 3.89
CA TRP A 218 -16.33 -13.00 5.15
C TRP A 218 -17.66 -13.61 5.59
N GLN A 219 -17.90 -13.59 6.91
CA GLN A 219 -19.18 -13.96 7.50
C GLN A 219 -19.43 -13.09 8.74
N ASN A 220 -20.65 -12.56 8.88
CA ASN A 220 -21.05 -11.85 10.09
C ASN A 220 -21.82 -12.76 11.07
N SER A 221 -22.22 -12.18 12.20
CA SER A 221 -22.92 -12.87 13.30
C SER A 221 -24.38 -13.22 12.97
N VAL A 222 -24.95 -12.62 11.92
CA VAL A 222 -26.31 -12.88 11.42
C VAL A 222 -26.23 -13.69 10.12
N PRO A 223 -25.57 -14.86 10.17
CA PRO A 223 -24.89 -15.64 9.11
C PRO A 223 -24.81 -15.11 7.65
N GLU A 224 -24.87 -13.82 7.41
CA GLU A 224 -24.64 -13.20 6.11
C GLU A 224 -23.18 -13.38 5.76
N ASN A 225 -22.93 -13.61 4.49
CA ASN A 225 -21.61 -14.00 4.02
C ASN A 225 -21.35 -13.51 2.61
N GLY A 226 -20.10 -13.66 2.22
CA GLY A 226 -19.68 -13.23 0.91
C GLY A 226 -18.21 -13.48 0.63
N THR A 227 -17.75 -12.86 -0.43
CA THR A 227 -16.37 -12.94 -0.90
C THR A 227 -15.73 -11.57 -0.97
N TRP A 228 -14.42 -11.52 -0.90
CA TRP A 228 -13.64 -10.30 -1.11
C TRP A 228 -12.44 -10.60 -1.98
N THR A 229 -11.97 -9.59 -2.70
CA THR A 229 -10.77 -9.67 -3.54
C THR A 229 -10.01 -8.35 -3.47
N GLY A 230 -8.71 -8.36 -3.78
CA GLY A 230 -7.91 -7.15 -3.84
C GLY A 230 -6.62 -7.34 -4.65
N THR A 231 -6.06 -6.23 -5.12
CA THR A 231 -4.78 -6.18 -5.83
C THR A 231 -3.83 -5.22 -5.15
N ARG A 232 -2.56 -5.61 -5.04
CA ARG A 232 -1.50 -4.81 -4.43
C ARG A 232 -1.31 -3.51 -5.20
N LYS A 233 -1.28 -2.40 -4.47
CA LYS A 233 -1.00 -1.05 -4.98
C LYS A 233 0.20 -0.40 -4.30
N LEU A 234 0.60 -0.92 -3.15
CA LEU A 234 1.78 -0.51 -2.41
C LEU A 234 2.49 -1.74 -1.84
#